data_AF-A0A843GI37-F1
#
_entry.id   AF-A0A843GI37-F1
#
_cell.length_a   1.000
_cell.length_b   1.000
_cell.length_c   1.000
_cell.angle_alpha   90.00
_cell.angle_beta   90.00
_cell.angle_gamma   90.00
#
_symmetry.space_group_name_H-M   'P 1'
#
loop_
_entity.id
_entity.type
_entity.pdbx_description
1 polymer ?
#
loop_
_entity_poly.entity_id
_entity_poly.type
_entity_poly.pdbx_seq_one_letter_code
_entity_poly.pdbx_strand_id
1 'polypeptide(L)'
;MLGAICFASCALPQVIKALKTKSTNDISLFYIILSIFGNIFSAIYIFGTNYISGYWQWPQYFNYGTALTLIIILLVIKRKYDK
;
A
#
# COMPACT_ATOMS: atom_id res chain seq x y z
N MET A 1 -4.99 6.49 -14.94
CA MET A 1 -4.99 5.00 -14.93
C MET A 1 -3.57 4.42 -14.80
N LEU A 2 -2.57 4.86 -15.58
CA LEU A 2 -1.18 4.36 -15.50
C LEU A 2 -0.50 4.54 -14.12
N GLY A 3 -0.67 5.71 -13.47
CA GLY A 3 -0.03 5.96 -12.17
C GLY A 3 -0.50 5.01 -11.05
N ALA A 4 -1.78 4.63 -11.05
CA ALA A 4 -2.36 3.73 -10.07
C ALA A 4 -1.71 2.33 -10.11
N ILE A 5 -1.45 1.81 -11.31
CA ILE A 5 -0.84 0.50 -11.54
C ILE A 5 0.63 0.50 -11.09
N CYS A 6 1.35 1.58 -11.34
CA CYS A 6 2.74 1.75 -10.88
C CYS A 6 2.84 1.84 -9.35
N PHE A 7 1.83 2.39 -8.66
CA PHE A 7 1.80 2.44 -7.19
C PHE A 7 1.50 1.07 -6.57
N ALA A 8 0.55 0.30 -7.10
CA ALA A 8 0.30 -1.08 -6.64
C ALA A 8 1.53 -1.97 -6.82
N SER A 9 2.20 -1.85 -7.96
CA SER A 9 3.35 -2.68 -8.29
C SER A 9 4.64 -2.25 -7.60
N CYS A 10 4.72 -1.06 -6.99
CA CYS A 10 5.93 -0.61 -6.30
C CYS A 10 6.14 -1.32 -4.95
N ALA A 11 5.06 -1.65 -4.24
CA ALA A 11 5.15 -2.38 -2.96
C ALA A 11 5.52 -3.86 -3.16
N LEU A 12 5.16 -4.45 -4.30
CA LEU A 12 5.41 -5.86 -4.64
C LEU A 12 6.90 -6.25 -4.65
N PRO A 13 7.80 -5.60 -5.41
CA PRO A 13 9.22 -5.91 -5.39
C PRO A 13 9.85 -5.63 -4.03
N GLN A 14 9.29 -4.70 -3.25
CA GLN A 14 9.78 -4.37 -1.91
C GLN A 14 9.46 -5.48 -0.90
N VAL A 15 8.25 -6.04 -0.97
CA VAL A 15 7.86 -7.25 -0.21
C VAL A 15 8.70 -8.46 -0.64
N ILE A 16 8.86 -8.69 -1.96
CA ILE A 16 9.64 -9.82 -2.49
C ILE A 16 11.11 -9.71 -2.06
N LYS A 17 11.72 -8.51 -2.15
CA LYS A 17 13.09 -8.26 -1.69
C LYS A 17 13.21 -8.58 -0.20
N ALA A 18 12.33 -8.02 0.64
CA ALA A 18 12.36 -8.24 2.10
C ALA A 18 12.22 -9.71 2.49
N LEU A 19 11.37 -10.47 1.80
CA LEU A 19 11.24 -11.92 2.00
C LEU A 19 12.49 -12.69 1.58
N LYS A 20 13.12 -12.29 0.46
CA LYS A 20 14.32 -12.95 -0.08
C LYS A 20 15.57 -12.64 0.75
N THR A 21 15.77 -11.39 1.15
CA THR A 21 16.94 -10.96 1.94
C THR A 21 16.80 -11.25 3.42
N LYS A 22 15.59 -11.58 3.92
CA LYS A 22 15.29 -11.78 5.35
C LYS A 22 15.78 -10.61 6.22
N SER A 23 15.84 -9.42 5.63
CA SER A 23 16.34 -8.20 6.27
C SER A 23 15.45 -7.05 5.88
N THR A 24 14.99 -6.32 6.89
CA THR A 24 14.13 -5.14 6.77
C THR A 24 14.80 -3.86 7.25
N ASN A 25 16.13 -3.87 7.37
CA ASN A 25 16.92 -2.72 7.82
C ASN A 25 16.84 -1.53 6.85
N ASP A 26 16.74 -1.80 5.54
CA ASP A 26 16.60 -0.75 4.52
C ASP A 26 15.20 -0.10 4.50
N ILE A 27 14.23 -0.69 5.20
CA ILE A 27 12.83 -0.26 5.15
C ILE A 27 12.50 0.49 6.44
N SER A 28 12.23 1.78 6.33
CA SER A 28 11.87 2.59 7.50
C SER A 28 10.46 2.25 7.98
N LEU A 29 10.30 2.05 9.29
CA LEU A 29 9.00 1.77 9.90
C LEU A 29 8.05 2.97 9.72
N PHE A 30 8.61 4.18 9.76
CA PHE A 30 7.89 5.43 9.46
C PHE A 30 7.26 5.42 8.07
N TYR A 31 7.97 4.95 7.04
CA TYR A 31 7.41 4.81 5.69
C TYR A 31 6.20 3.88 5.67
N ILE A 32 6.28 2.73 6.37
CA ILE A 32 5.17 1.77 6.41
C ILE A 32 3.93 2.40 7.06
N ILE A 33 4.09 3.07 8.20
CA ILE A 33 3.00 3.76 8.89
C ILE A 33 2.41 4.86 8.01
N LEU A 34 3.25 5.71 7.43
CA LEU A 34 2.82 6.81 6.57
C LEU A 34 2.05 6.27 5.34
N SER A 35 2.47 5.14 4.80
CA SER A 35 1.81 4.48 3.67
C SER A 35 0.45 3.90 4.05
N ILE A 36 0.28 3.37 5.27
CA ILE A 36 -1.03 2.95 5.79
C ILE A 36 -1.97 4.15 5.88
N PHE A 37 -1.54 5.23 6.53
CA PHE A 37 -2.35 6.45 6.64
C PHE A 37 -2.67 7.06 5.28
N GLY A 38 -1.70 7.11 4.35
CA GLY A 38 -1.90 7.59 2.98
C GLY A 38 -2.94 6.80 2.20
N ASN A 39 -2.94 5.46 2.34
CA ASN A 39 -3.97 4.61 1.73
C ASN A 39 -5.35 4.86 2.34
N ILE A 40 -5.44 5.05 3.66
CA ILE A 40 -6.70 5.36 4.35
C ILE A 40 -7.26 6.71 3.88
N PHE A 41 -6.44 7.76 3.85
CA PHE A 41 -6.86 9.09 3.37
C PHE A 41 -7.27 9.05 1.90
N SER A 42 -6.57 8.30 1.06
CA SER A 42 -6.93 8.13 -0.34
C SER A 42 -8.27 7.42 -0.51
N ALA A 43 -8.54 6.39 0.30
CA ALA A 43 -9.83 5.69 0.30
C ALA A 43 -10.97 6.62 0.70
N ILE A 44 -10.77 7.46 1.74
CA ILE A 44 -11.75 8.48 2.17
C ILE A 44 -12.00 9.50 1.06
N TYR A 45 -10.94 10.01 0.42
CA TYR A 45 -11.04 10.96 -0.68
C TYR A 45 -11.89 10.40 -1.83
N ILE A 46 -11.61 9.16 -2.24
CA ILE A 46 -12.34 8.50 -3.33
C ILE A 46 -13.79 8.22 -2.96
N PHE A 47 -14.03 7.81 -1.73
CA PHE A 47 -15.39 7.61 -1.23
C PHE A 47 -16.19 8.92 -1.27
N GLY A 48 -15.59 10.04 -0.84
CA GLY A 48 -16.19 11.37 -0.93
C GLY A 48 -16.45 11.81 -2.37
N THR A 49 -15.48 11.63 -3.28
CA THR A 49 -15.67 12.00 -4.69
C THR A 49 -16.71 11.14 -5.39
N ASN A 50 -16.81 9.85 -5.05
CA ASN A 50 -17.83 8.94 -5.61
C ASN A 50 -19.22 9.28 -5.07
N TYR A 51 -19.33 9.68 -3.81
CA TYR A 51 -20.59 10.14 -3.22
C TYR A 51 -21.11 11.41 -3.91
N ILE A 52 -20.22 12.34 -4.24
CA ILE A 52 -20.58 13.61 -4.90
C ILE A 52 -20.82 13.44 -6.41
N SER A 53 -19.99 12.64 -7.09
CA SER A 53 -20.01 12.53 -8.56
C SER A 53 -20.90 11.40 -9.09
N GLY A 54 -21.34 10.45 -8.24
CA GLY A 54 -22.17 9.31 -8.62
C GLY A 54 -21.47 8.23 -9.48
N TYR A 55 -20.22 8.46 -9.89
CA TYR A 55 -19.42 7.51 -10.67
C TYR A 55 -18.62 6.59 -9.75
N TRP A 56 -18.78 5.27 -9.88
CA TRP A 56 -18.03 4.32 -9.07
C TRP A 56 -16.73 3.89 -9.76
N GLN A 57 -15.60 4.35 -9.23
CA GLN A 57 -14.27 4.04 -9.75
C GLN A 57 -13.74 2.69 -9.25
N TRP A 58 -14.38 1.59 -9.66
CA TRP A 58 -14.03 0.21 -9.29
C TRP A 58 -12.54 -0.17 -9.39
N PRO A 59 -11.80 0.19 -10.46
CA PRO A 59 -10.38 -0.16 -10.58
C PRO A 59 -9.52 0.45 -9.48
N GLN A 60 -9.95 1.59 -8.97
CA GLN A 60 -9.20 2.37 -8.00
C GLN A 60 -9.35 1.77 -6.59
N TYR A 61 -10.55 1.30 -6.24
CA TYR A 61 -10.77 0.53 -5.01
C TYR A 61 -9.93 -0.75 -4.95
N PHE A 62 -9.85 -1.50 -6.06
CA PHE A 62 -9.01 -2.69 -6.13
C PHE A 62 -7.52 -2.35 -5.94
N ASN A 63 -7.08 -1.23 -6.50
CA ASN A 63 -5.71 -0.77 -6.35
C ASN A 63 -5.36 -0.43 -4.89
N TYR A 64 -6.17 0.39 -4.21
CA TYR A 64 -5.92 0.73 -2.80
C TYR A 64 -6.04 -0.50 -1.87
N GLY A 65 -6.98 -1.40 -2.15
CA GLY A 65 -7.11 -2.65 -1.38
C GLY A 65 -5.88 -3.55 -1.51
N THR A 66 -5.37 -3.74 -2.72
CA THR A 66 -4.15 -4.54 -2.96
C THR A 66 -2.91 -3.87 -2.38
N ALA A 67 -2.75 -2.55 -2.53
CA ALA A 67 -1.65 -1.78 -1.95
C ALA A 67 -1.64 -1.87 -0.41
N LEU A 68 -2.80 -1.68 0.24
CA LEU A 68 -2.95 -1.80 1.69
C LEU A 68 -2.55 -3.20 2.18
N THR A 69 -3.01 -4.24 1.48
CA THR A 69 -2.68 -5.63 1.82
C THR A 69 -1.18 -5.90 1.76
N LEU A 70 -0.51 -5.43 0.70
CA LEU A 70 0.94 -5.57 0.54
C LEU A 70 1.73 -4.83 1.62
N ILE A 71 1.28 -3.63 2.01
CA ILE A 71 1.89 -2.84 3.09
C ILE A 71 1.71 -3.49 4.46
N ILE A 72 0.56 -4.11 4.73
CA ILE A 72 0.34 -4.88 5.96
C ILE A 72 1.27 -6.10 6.00
N ILE A 73 1.42 -6.81 4.87
CA ILE A 73 2.37 -7.93 4.76
C ILE A 73 3.80 -7.43 5.04
N LEU A 74 4.19 -6.28 4.49
CA LEU A 74 5.50 -5.66 4.73
C LEU A 74 5.70 -5.32 6.22
N LEU A 75 4.66 -4.83 6.90
CA LEU A 75 4.69 -4.54 8.34
C LEU A 75 4.92 -5.81 9.17
N VAL A 76 4.23 -6.90 8.84
CA VAL A 76 4.39 -8.20 9.51
C VAL A 76 5.80 -8.75 9.29
N ILE A 77 6.31 -8.67 8.07
CA ILE A 77 7.68 -9.07 7.72
C ILE A 77 8.68 -8.23 8.52
N LYS A 78 8.49 -6.91 8.59
CA LYS A 78 9.39 -6.04 9.35
C LYS A 78 9.39 -6.39 10.84
N ARG A 79 8.25 -6.68 11.44
CA ARG A 79 8.20 -7.17 12.84
C ARG A 79 8.87 -8.52 13.05
N LYS A 80 8.90 -9.38 12.02
CA LYS A 80 9.52 -10.71 12.10
C LYS A 80 11.04 -10.68 11.91
N TYR A 81 11.54 -9.75 11.09
CA TYR A 81 12.96 -9.65 10.72
C TYR A 81 13.71 -8.47 11.36
N ASP A 82 13.02 -7.50 11.98
CA ASP A 82 13.64 -6.61 12.97
C ASP A 82 14.08 -7.47 14.17
N LYS A 83 15.39 -7.70 14.25
CA LYS A 83 16.08 -8.16 15.46
C LYS A 83 16.93 -7.02 15.99
#